data_AF-A0A128FBD5-F1
#
_entry.id   AF-A0A128FBD5-F1
#
_cell.length_a   1.000
_cell.length_b   1.000
_cell.length_c   1.000
_cell.angle_alpha   90.00
_cell.angle_beta   90.00
_cell.angle_gamma   90.00
#
_symmetry.space_group_name_H-M   'P 1'
#
loop_
_entity.id
_entity.type
_entity.pdbx_description
1 polymer ?
#
loop_
_entity_poly.entity_id
_entity_poly.type
_entity_poly.pdbx_seq_one_letter_code
_entity_poly.pdbx_strand_id
1 'polypeptide(L)' 'MKAMLIATSLLLIAGCTAEVGREMAEDECYQIRNNADREQCFKDVERTFENY' A
#
# COMPACT_ATOMS: atom_id res chain seq x y z
N MET A 1 -15.92 -29.23 0.66
CA MET A 1 -15.53 -28.40 -0.51
C MET A 1 -16.10 -26.96 -0.50
N LYS A 2 -16.85 -26.49 0.52
CA LYS A 2 -17.33 -25.09 0.59
C LYS A 2 -16.46 -24.17 1.45
N ALA A 3 -15.76 -24.70 2.46
CA ALA A 3 -14.95 -23.90 3.38
C ALA A 3 -13.66 -23.33 2.76
N MET A 4 -13.17 -23.91 1.65
CA MET A 4 -11.91 -23.50 1.02
C MET A 4 -12.04 -22.21 0.20
N LEU A 5 -13.25 -21.87 -0.27
CA LEU A 5 -13.52 -20.69 -1.10
C LEU A 5 -13.55 -19.38 -0.30
N ILE A 6 -13.93 -19.42 0.97
CA ILE A 6 -14.08 -18.20 1.79
C ILE A 6 -12.71 -17.65 2.20
N ALA A 7 -11.72 -18.53 2.41
CA ALA A 7 -10.36 -18.14 2.77
C ALA A 7 -9.62 -17.45 1.61
N THR A 8 -9.90 -17.82 0.35
CA THR A 8 -9.27 -17.21 -0.83
C THR A 8 -9.80 -15.80 -1.07
N SER A 9 -11.08 -15.55 -0.79
CA SER A 9 -11.68 -14.22 -0.92
C SER A 9 -11.09 -13.20 0.06
N LEU A 10 -10.74 -13.63 1.28
CA LEU A 10 -10.13 -12.76 2.30
C LEU A 10 -8.69 -12.36 1.95
N LEU A 11 -7.91 -13.24 1.33
CA LEU A 11 -6.53 -12.95 0.89
C LEU A 11 -6.47 -11.97 -0.28
N LEU A 12 -7.43 -12.05 -1.21
CA LEU A 12 -7.53 -11.11 -2.33
C LEU A 12 -7.87 -9.70 -1.86
N ILE A 13 -8.66 -9.55 -0.80
CA ILE A 13 -9.03 -8.24 -0.26
C ILE A 13 -7.81 -7.55 0.38
N ALA A 14 -6.97 -8.28 1.11
CA ALA A 14 -5.79 -7.71 1.79
C ALA A 14 -4.77 -7.13 0.79
N GLY A 15 -4.48 -7.86 -0.29
CA GLY A 15 -3.59 -7.38 -1.36
C GLY A 15 -4.15 -6.18 -2.12
N CYS A 16 -5.46 -6.18 -2.43
CA CYS A 16 -6.11 -5.03 -3.06
C CYS A 16 -6.14 -3.78 -2.15
N THR A 17 -6.29 -3.95 -0.83
CA THR A 17 -6.25 -2.81 0.11
C THR A 17 -4.84 -2.24 0.27
N ALA A 18 -3.80 -3.07 0.13
CA ALA A 18 -2.42 -2.62 0.22
C ALA A 18 -2.02 -1.78 -1.01
N GLU A 19 -2.43 -2.20 -2.21
CA GLU A 19 -2.19 -1.45 -3.44
C GLU A 19 -2.87 -0.07 -3.41
N VAL A 20 -4.16 -0.02 -3.06
CA VAL A 20 -4.91 1.25 -2.92
C VAL A 20 -4.32 2.11 -1.78
N GLY A 21 -3.92 1.48 -0.67
CA GLY A 21 -3.25 2.16 0.43
C GLY A 21 -1.92 2.80 0.03
N ARG A 22 -1.14 2.11 -0.80
CA ARG A 22 0.13 2.63 -1.34
C ARG A 22 -0.13 3.83 -2.25
N GLU A 23 -1.06 3.72 -3.20
CA GLU A 23 -1.37 4.81 -4.13
C GLU A 23 -1.80 6.09 -3.39
N MET A 24 -2.69 5.96 -2.39
CA MET A 24 -3.10 7.11 -1.57
C MET A 24 -1.92 7.75 -0.82
N ALA A 25 -1.00 6.96 -0.29
CA ALA A 25 0.17 7.48 0.44
C ALA A 25 1.20 8.13 -0.51
N GLU A 26 1.38 7.59 -1.72
CA GLU A 26 2.22 8.19 -2.76
C GLU A 26 1.66 9.56 -3.21
N ASP A 27 0.33 9.69 -3.33
CA ASP A 27 -0.35 10.95 -3.62
C ASP A 27 -0.10 12.02 -2.54
N GLU A 28 -0.07 11.63 -1.27
CA GLU A 28 0.32 12.54 -0.18
C GLU A 28 1.78 13.01 -0.32
N CYS A 29 2.70 12.10 -0.68
CA CYS A 29 4.10 12.46 -0.92
C CYS A 29 4.25 13.48 -2.06
N TYR A 30 3.46 13.37 -3.13
CA TYR A 30 3.51 14.32 -4.26
C TYR A 30 3.14 15.76 -3.87
N GLN A 31 2.36 15.95 -2.79
CA GLN A 31 2.01 17.29 -2.31
C GLN A 31 3.15 17.99 -1.55
N ILE A 32 4.20 17.25 -1.17
CA ILE A 32 5.34 17.80 -0.46
C ILE A 32 6.22 18.63 -1.43
N ARG A 33 6.37 19.93 -1.12
CA ARG A 33 7.13 20.88 -1.96
C ARG A 33 8.65 20.71 -1.84
N ASN A 34 9.13 20.28 -0.67
CA ASN A 34 10.55 20.04 -0.45
C ASN A 34 10.93 18.69 -1.07
N ASN A 35 11.91 18.71 -1.98
CA ASN A 35 12.34 17.51 -2.70
C ASN A 35 12.92 16.44 -1.77
N ALA A 36 13.68 16.82 -0.73
CA ALA A 36 14.30 15.87 0.20
C ALA A 36 13.24 15.19 1.08
N ASP A 37 12.29 15.98 1.59
CA ASP A 37 11.18 15.46 2.40
C ASP A 37 10.26 14.56 1.56
N ARG A 38 10.01 14.93 0.29
CA ARG A 38 9.26 14.11 -0.64
C ARG A 38 9.94 12.79 -0.95
N GLU A 39 11.25 12.80 -1.22
CA GLU A 39 12.02 11.57 -1.46
C GLU A 39 12.01 10.65 -0.24
N GLN A 40 12.15 11.24 0.96
CA GLN A 40 12.06 10.48 2.20
C GLN A 40 10.67 9.87 2.39
N CYS A 41 9.61 10.61 2.10
CA CYS A 41 8.22 10.13 2.14
C CYS A 41 8.04 8.89 1.25
N PHE A 42 8.50 8.91 0.00
CA PHE A 42 8.40 7.74 -0.89
C PHE A 42 9.14 6.52 -0.35
N LYS A 43 10.34 6.69 0.23
CA LYS A 43 11.09 5.59 0.86
C LYS A 43 10.34 4.99 2.05
N ASP A 44 9.64 5.82 2.81
CA ASP A 44 8.87 5.36 3.96
C ASP A 44 7.58 4.64 3.53
N VAL A 45 6.91 5.10 2.46
CA VAL A 45 5.80 4.39 1.81
C VAL A 45 6.28 3.04 1.29
N GLU A 46 7.36 3.00 0.51
CA GLU A 46 7.93 1.75 -0.02
C GLU A 46 8.20 0.74 1.11
N ARG A 47 8.92 1.17 2.17
CA ARG A 47 9.21 0.33 3.34
C ARG A 47 7.95 -0.18 4.06
N THR A 48 6.92 0.65 4.13
CA THR A 48 5.65 0.30 4.80
C THR A 48 4.93 -0.82 4.06
N PHE A 49 4.99 -0.81 2.74
CA PHE A 49 4.28 -1.76 1.88
C PHE A 49 5.16 -2.92 1.35
N GLU A 50 6.45 -2.97 1.64
CA GLU A 50 7.35 -4.07 1.24
C GLU A 50 6.95 -5.45 1.79
N ASN A 51 6.12 -5.50 2.84
CA ASN A 51 5.71 -6.74 3.51
C ASN A 51 4.21 -7.08 3.38
N TYR A 52 3.46 -6.32 2.56
CA TYR A 52 2.03 -6.52 2.33
C TYR A 52 1.75 -7.32 1.06
#